data_AF-A0A068TES1-F1
#
_entry.id   AF-A0A068TES1-F1
#
_cell.length_a   1.000
_cell.length_b   1.000
_cell.length_c   1.000
_cell.angle_alpha   90.00
_cell.angle_beta   90.00
_cell.angle_gamma   90.00
#
_symmetry.space_group_name_H-M   'P 1'
#
loop_
_entity.id
_entity.type
_entity.pdbx_description
1 polymer ?
#
loop_
_entity_poly.entity_id
_entity_poly.type
_entity_poly.pdbx_seq_one_letter_code
_entity_poly.pdbx_strand_id
1 'polypeptide(L)'
;MTVARSERLLALLQTLRRYRQPVSGAKLAAETGVSLRTLYRDIASLQAQGAFIEGEAGLGYVLRPGFMLPPMMFSQEEIEALVLGSRWVAKTADSRLAAGAVDALAKIAAVLPPDLKEDLDNSTLLVASPRRGEDRTDLGLIRRAIRAEHILELAYEDEKGALTHRKVWPFALGFFDSVRVMVAWCELRQDFRHFRTDRISSAAWTETRYPRRRPVLLKEWREAEGIPPQP
;
A
#
# COMPACT_ATOMS: atom_id res chain seq x y z
N MET A 1 -11.04 -27.08 30.28
CA MET A 1 -11.46 -27.10 28.86
C MET A 1 -10.27 -26.71 27.99
N THR A 2 -9.85 -27.56 27.05
CA THR A 2 -8.76 -27.25 26.12
C THR A 2 -9.20 -26.18 25.14
N VAL A 3 -8.62 -24.98 25.23
CA VAL A 3 -8.82 -23.88 24.27
C VAL A 3 -8.52 -24.37 22.86
N ALA A 4 -9.39 -24.05 21.90
CA ALA A 4 -9.21 -24.47 20.52
C ALA A 4 -7.90 -23.90 19.95
N ARG A 5 -7.21 -24.66 19.07
CA ARG A 5 -5.94 -24.21 18.50
C ARG A 5 -6.07 -22.86 17.78
N SER A 6 -7.18 -22.62 17.09
CA SER A 6 -7.45 -21.38 16.37
C SER A 6 -7.58 -20.18 17.32
N GLU A 7 -8.32 -20.32 18.42
CA GLU A 7 -8.44 -19.30 19.46
C GLU A 7 -7.09 -18.98 20.10
N ARG A 8 -6.27 -20.02 20.35
CA ARG A 8 -4.92 -19.85 20.91
C ARG A 8 -3.97 -19.12 19.95
N LEU A 9 -3.99 -19.46 18.67
CA LEU A 9 -3.18 -18.77 17.66
C LEU A 9 -3.58 -17.30 17.52
N LEU A 10 -4.90 -17.02 17.56
CA LEU A 10 -5.41 -15.65 17.57
C LEU A 10 -4.97 -14.90 18.83
N ALA A 11 -5.07 -15.52 20.01
CA ALA A 11 -4.63 -14.92 21.27
C ALA A 11 -3.13 -14.58 21.23
N LEU A 12 -2.28 -15.49 20.76
CA LEU A 12 -0.85 -15.25 20.58
C LEU A 12 -0.57 -14.09 19.62
N LEU A 13 -1.26 -14.03 18.48
CA LEU A 13 -1.12 -12.93 17.53
C LEU A 13 -1.51 -11.59 18.15
N GLN A 14 -2.61 -11.54 18.91
CA GLN A 14 -3.06 -10.33 19.61
C GLN A 14 -2.09 -9.91 20.71
N THR A 15 -1.52 -10.86 21.45
CA THR A 15 -0.48 -10.58 22.45
C THR A 15 0.75 -9.95 21.78
N LEU A 16 1.26 -10.53 20.68
CA LEU A 16 2.41 -10.00 19.95
C LEU A 16 2.18 -8.56 19.44
N ARG A 17 0.96 -8.21 19.03
CA ARG A 17 0.62 -6.84 18.56
C ARG A 17 0.74 -5.75 19.60
N ARG A 18 0.59 -6.10 20.88
CA ARG A 18 0.73 -5.14 21.98
C ARG A 18 2.18 -4.69 22.17
N TYR A 19 3.13 -5.44 21.62
CA TYR A 19 4.55 -5.20 21.75
C TYR A 19 5.13 -4.54 20.50
N ARG A 20 5.66 -3.33 20.64
CA ARG A 20 6.45 -2.66 19.60
C ARG A 20 7.93 -3.06 19.59
N GLN A 21 8.39 -3.69 20.66
CA GLN A 21 9.76 -4.18 20.87
C GLN A 21 9.74 -5.70 21.08
N PRO A 22 10.85 -6.41 20.86
CA PRO A 22 10.94 -7.84 21.10
C PRO A 22 10.49 -8.24 22.51
N VAL A 23 9.69 -9.31 22.61
CA VAL A 23 9.16 -9.87 23.86
C VAL A 23 9.60 -11.32 24.02
N SER A 24 10.05 -11.70 25.21
CA SER A 24 10.57 -13.04 25.46
C SER A 24 9.49 -14.12 25.29
N GLY A 25 9.91 -15.30 24.82
CA GLY A 25 9.01 -16.45 24.71
C GLY A 25 8.39 -16.84 26.05
N ALA A 26 9.13 -16.74 27.15
CA ALA A 26 8.60 -17.03 28.48
C ALA A 26 7.42 -16.12 28.86
N LYS A 27 7.51 -14.82 28.53
CA LYS A 27 6.43 -13.86 28.79
C LYS A 27 5.21 -14.14 27.92
N LEU A 28 5.42 -14.39 26.62
CA LEU A 28 4.35 -14.76 25.70
C LEU A 28 3.64 -16.05 26.13
N ALA A 29 4.38 -17.06 26.56
CA ALA A 29 3.86 -18.34 27.06
C ALA A 29 2.99 -18.14 28.31
N ALA A 30 3.45 -17.32 29.27
CA ALA A 30 2.70 -16.99 30.48
C ALA A 30 1.39 -16.24 30.15
N GLU A 31 1.44 -15.22 29.29
CA GLU A 31 0.27 -14.43 28.92
C GLU A 31 -0.76 -15.21 28.10
N THR A 32 -0.32 -16.18 27.29
CA THR A 32 -1.21 -17.05 26.50
C THR A 32 -1.62 -18.33 27.23
N GLY A 33 -1.12 -18.54 28.45
CA GLY A 33 -1.47 -19.68 29.30
C GLY A 33 -1.00 -21.03 28.75
N VAL A 34 0.10 -21.07 27.98
CA VAL A 34 0.62 -22.31 27.38
C VAL A 34 2.08 -22.57 27.71
N SER A 35 2.53 -23.82 27.53
CA SER A 35 3.94 -24.16 27.68
C SER A 35 4.81 -23.47 26.63
N LEU A 36 6.09 -23.24 26.95
CA LEU A 36 7.06 -22.65 26.02
C LEU A 36 7.23 -23.48 24.74
N ARG A 37 7.17 -24.82 24.85
CA ARG A 37 7.18 -25.72 23.69
C ARG A 37 5.96 -25.52 22.78
N THR A 38 4.78 -25.35 23.37
CA THR A 38 3.55 -25.07 22.63
C THR A 38 3.64 -23.72 21.93
N LEU A 39 4.13 -22.70 22.64
CA LEU A 39 4.34 -21.37 22.08
C LEU A 39 5.22 -21.42 20.83
N TYR A 40 6.38 -22.07 20.87
CA TYR A 40 7.28 -22.15 19.72
C TYR A 40 6.62 -22.81 18.51
N ARG A 41 5.81 -23.85 18.72
CA ARG A 41 5.07 -24.51 17.64
C ARG A 41 3.98 -23.60 17.07
N ASP A 42 3.32 -22.81 17.91
CA ASP A 42 2.29 -21.87 17.51
C ASP A 42 2.90 -20.67 16.75
N ILE A 43 4.07 -20.16 17.16
CA ILE A 43 4.84 -19.15 16.41
C ILE A 43 5.21 -19.68 15.02
N ALA A 44 5.74 -20.90 14.92
CA ALA A 44 6.05 -21.52 13.64
C ALA A 44 4.81 -21.69 12.76
N SER A 45 3.65 -22.01 13.37
CA SER A 45 2.38 -22.12 12.65
C SER A 45 1.91 -20.77 12.09
N LEU A 46 2.04 -19.69 12.88
CA LEU A 46 1.71 -18.33 12.43
C LEU A 46 2.65 -17.86 11.31
N GLN A 47 3.95 -18.16 11.41
CA GLN A 47 4.93 -17.85 10.35
C GLN A 47 4.58 -18.58 9.05
N ALA A 48 4.23 -19.87 9.13
CA ALA A 48 3.80 -20.65 7.96
C ALA A 48 2.48 -20.12 7.34
N GLN A 49 1.64 -19.44 8.12
CA GLN A 49 0.43 -18.76 7.65
C GLN A 49 0.71 -17.34 7.11
N GLY A 50 1.96 -16.87 7.13
CA GLY A 50 2.36 -15.57 6.58
C GLY A 50 2.50 -14.44 7.60
N ALA A 51 2.38 -14.71 8.91
CA ALA A 51 2.69 -13.71 9.92
C ALA A 51 4.20 -13.43 9.95
N PHE A 52 4.59 -12.16 9.77
CA PHE A 52 6.00 -11.77 9.78
C PHE A 52 6.49 -11.60 11.22
N ILE A 53 6.81 -12.72 11.88
CA ILE A 53 7.34 -12.76 13.25
C ILE A 53 8.84 -12.98 13.17
N GLU A 54 9.63 -12.01 13.61
CA GLU A 54 11.08 -12.15 13.81
C GLU A 54 11.34 -12.69 15.22
N GLY A 55 12.32 -13.58 15.37
CA GLY A 55 12.70 -14.12 16.67
C GLY A 55 14.18 -14.49 16.72
N GLU A 56 14.89 -14.01 17.73
CA GLU A 56 16.30 -14.31 17.97
C GLU A 56 16.53 -14.72 19.44
N ALA A 57 17.41 -15.70 19.63
CA ALA A 57 17.74 -16.20 20.97
C ALA A 57 18.33 -15.06 21.82
N GLY A 58 17.75 -14.84 23.01
CA GLY A 58 18.15 -13.74 23.90
C GLY A 58 17.45 -12.39 23.64
N LEU A 59 16.92 -12.16 22.43
CA LEU A 59 16.17 -10.94 22.11
C LEU A 59 14.65 -11.12 22.23
N GLY A 60 14.13 -12.33 21.96
CA GLY A 60 12.69 -12.61 21.98
C GLY A 60 12.05 -12.48 20.60
N TYR A 61 10.73 -12.27 20.57
CA TYR A 61 9.93 -12.24 19.34
C TYR A 61 9.27 -10.87 19.14
N VAL A 62 9.21 -10.42 17.89
CA VAL A 62 8.45 -9.22 17.50
C VAL A 62 7.62 -9.53 16.26
N LEU A 63 6.35 -9.12 16.29
CA LEU A 63 5.55 -9.10 15.07
C LEU A 63 5.92 -7.86 14.27
N ARG A 64 6.59 -8.07 13.15
CA ARG A 64 6.92 -7.02 12.20
C ARG A 64 5.67 -6.66 11.41
N PRO A 65 5.57 -5.41 10.92
CA PRO A 65 4.55 -5.05 9.94
C PRO A 65 4.60 -6.04 8.77
N GLY A 66 3.54 -6.82 8.59
CA GLY A 66 3.41 -7.82 7.53
C GLY A 66 2.24 -7.50 6.60
N PHE A 67 2.16 -8.22 5.49
CA PHE A 67 1.11 -8.03 4.47
C PHE A 67 -0.23 -8.72 4.82
N MET A 68 -0.29 -9.42 5.95
CA MET A 68 -1.49 -10.09 6.45
C MET A 68 -2.35 -9.11 7.23
N LEU A 69 -3.57 -8.86 6.75
CA LEU A 69 -4.57 -8.17 7.54
C LEU A 69 -5.15 -9.12 8.60
N PRO A 70 -5.25 -8.69 9.87
CA PRO A 70 -6.04 -9.45 10.85
C PRO A 70 -7.46 -9.74 10.39
N PRO A 71 -8.18 -10.64 11.08
CA PRO A 71 -9.63 -10.55 11.15
C PRO A 71 -10.04 -9.15 11.61
N MET A 72 -10.76 -8.44 10.74
CA MET A 72 -11.33 -7.12 10.99
C MET A 72 -12.84 -7.24 10.87
N MET A 73 -13.55 -6.50 11.72
CA MET A 73 -14.98 -6.31 11.58
C MET A 73 -15.18 -5.04 10.79
N PHE A 74 -16.03 -5.10 9.76
CA PHE A 74 -16.43 -3.95 8.98
C PHE A 74 -17.94 -3.77 9.10
N SER A 75 -18.40 -2.52 9.17
CA SER A 75 -19.80 -2.20 8.94
C SER A 75 -20.16 -2.39 7.47
N GLN A 76 -21.46 -2.39 7.18
CA GLN A 76 -21.94 -2.45 5.80
C GLN A 76 -21.43 -1.25 4.98
N GLU A 77 -21.48 -0.04 5.54
CA GLU A 77 -21.01 1.19 4.91
C GLU A 77 -19.50 1.16 4.65
N GLU A 78 -18.71 0.57 5.57
CA GLU A 78 -17.27 0.40 5.37
C GLU A 78 -16.98 -0.56 4.21
N ILE A 79 -17.74 -1.65 4.08
CA ILE A 79 -17.63 -2.57 2.94
C ILE A 79 -18.01 -1.85 1.64
N GLU A 80 -19.14 -1.14 1.60
CA GLU A 80 -19.56 -0.37 0.42
C GLU A 80 -18.51 0.65 -0.02
N ALA A 81 -17.90 1.37 0.94
CA ALA A 81 -16.84 2.35 0.67
C ALA A 81 -15.58 1.68 0.10
N LEU A 82 -15.14 0.55 0.68
CA LEU A 82 -14.00 -0.23 0.18
C LEU A 82 -14.26 -0.74 -1.24
N VAL A 83 -15.50 -1.12 -1.53
CA VAL A 83 -15.91 -1.69 -2.82
C VAL A 83 -15.94 -0.61 -3.89
N LEU A 84 -16.56 0.53 -3.59
CA LEU A 84 -16.56 1.70 -4.46
C LEU A 84 -15.13 2.16 -4.77
N GLY A 85 -14.29 2.31 -3.74
CA GLY A 85 -12.88 2.68 -3.90
C GLY A 85 -12.09 1.68 -4.74
N SER A 86 -12.28 0.38 -4.51
CA SER A 86 -11.60 -0.66 -5.27
C SER A 86 -12.03 -0.70 -6.74
N ARG A 87 -13.33 -0.50 -7.03
CA ARG A 87 -13.82 -0.33 -8.41
C ARG A 87 -13.23 0.89 -9.09
N TRP A 88 -13.08 2.00 -8.35
CA TRP A 88 -12.42 3.20 -8.86
C TRP A 88 -10.96 2.95 -9.19
N VAL A 89 -10.22 2.27 -8.29
CA VAL A 89 -8.83 1.87 -8.54
C VAL A 89 -8.70 0.95 -9.74
N ALA A 90 -9.59 -0.04 -9.88
CA ALA A 90 -9.60 -0.98 -11.00
C ALA A 90 -9.74 -0.27 -12.36
N LYS A 91 -10.46 0.85 -12.41
CA LYS A 91 -10.62 1.66 -13.63
C LYS A 91 -9.53 2.72 -13.80
N THR A 92 -9.00 3.27 -12.72
CA THR A 92 -8.17 4.49 -12.78
C THR A 92 -6.67 4.25 -12.58
N ALA A 93 -6.25 3.16 -11.95
CA ALA A 93 -4.83 2.90 -11.68
C ALA A 93 -4.07 2.24 -12.83
N ASP A 94 -2.80 1.88 -12.59
CA ASP A 94 -2.03 0.98 -13.47
C ASP A 94 -2.52 -0.46 -13.36
N SER A 95 -2.19 -1.28 -14.36
CA SER A 95 -2.66 -2.67 -14.48
C SER A 95 -2.38 -3.53 -13.24
N ARG A 96 -1.25 -3.32 -12.55
CA ARG A 96 -0.90 -4.11 -11.36
C ARG A 96 -1.76 -3.74 -10.16
N LEU A 97 -2.00 -2.45 -9.93
CA LEU A 97 -2.91 -2.06 -8.85
C LEU A 97 -4.36 -2.33 -9.18
N ALA A 98 -4.75 -2.23 -10.46
CA ALA A 98 -6.07 -2.64 -10.90
C ALA A 98 -6.32 -4.13 -10.60
N ALA A 99 -5.37 -5.00 -10.93
CA ALA A 99 -5.45 -6.43 -10.57
C ALA A 99 -5.53 -6.63 -9.04
N GLY A 100 -4.70 -5.93 -8.26
CA GLY A 100 -4.75 -6.00 -6.81
C GLY A 100 -6.09 -5.54 -6.21
N ALA A 101 -6.76 -4.57 -6.82
CA ALA A 101 -8.10 -4.14 -6.40
C ALA A 101 -9.17 -5.19 -6.71
N VAL A 102 -9.10 -5.84 -7.87
CA VAL A 102 -9.98 -6.97 -8.23
C VAL A 102 -9.78 -8.13 -7.25
N ASP A 103 -8.54 -8.49 -6.93
CA ASP A 103 -8.23 -9.55 -5.97
C ASP A 103 -8.71 -9.22 -4.56
N ALA A 104 -8.60 -7.95 -4.14
CA ALA A 104 -9.10 -7.49 -2.84
C ALA A 104 -10.62 -7.62 -2.76
N LEU A 105 -11.34 -7.20 -3.81
CA LEU A 105 -12.79 -7.38 -3.92
C LEU A 105 -13.20 -8.85 -3.84
N ALA A 106 -12.50 -9.74 -4.55
CA ALA A 106 -12.78 -11.17 -4.52
C ALA A 106 -12.61 -11.76 -3.10
N LYS A 107 -11.59 -11.31 -2.35
CA LYS A 107 -11.37 -11.72 -0.96
C LYS A 107 -12.45 -11.23 -0.02
N ILE A 108 -12.93 -10.00 -0.21
CA ILE A 108 -14.05 -9.43 0.57
C ILE A 108 -15.33 -10.24 0.27
N ALA A 109 -15.68 -10.41 -1.00
CA ALA A 109 -16.89 -11.13 -1.42
C ALA A 109 -16.91 -12.59 -0.96
N ALA A 110 -15.75 -13.23 -0.78
CA ALA A 110 -15.65 -14.62 -0.34
C ALA A 110 -16.04 -14.85 1.13
N VAL A 111 -16.07 -13.79 1.96
CA VAL A 111 -16.38 -13.88 3.40
C VAL A 111 -17.69 -13.20 3.78
N LEU A 112 -18.39 -12.58 2.82
CA LEU A 112 -19.67 -11.94 3.07
C LEU A 112 -20.82 -12.97 3.11
N PRO A 113 -21.84 -12.74 3.96
CA PRO A 113 -23.14 -13.39 3.85
C PRO A 113 -23.77 -13.25 2.44
N PRO A 114 -24.60 -14.21 2.00
CA PRO A 114 -25.16 -14.22 0.64
C PRO A 114 -25.91 -12.94 0.23
N ASP A 115 -26.67 -12.36 1.16
CA ASP A 115 -27.42 -11.11 1.00
C ASP A 115 -26.49 -9.92 0.74
N LEU A 116 -25.46 -9.73 1.55
CA LEU A 116 -24.47 -8.66 1.35
C LEU A 116 -23.62 -8.86 0.09
N LYS A 117 -23.39 -10.11 -0.32
CA LYS A 117 -22.72 -10.42 -1.58
C LYS A 117 -23.61 -10.07 -2.78
N GLU A 118 -24.91 -10.34 -2.70
CA GLU A 118 -25.86 -9.95 -3.74
C GLU A 118 -25.97 -8.43 -3.87
N ASP A 119 -25.98 -7.69 -2.75
CA ASP A 119 -25.93 -6.22 -2.74
C ASP A 119 -24.63 -5.69 -3.38
N LEU A 120 -23.51 -6.38 -3.17
CA LEU A 120 -22.23 -6.06 -3.80
C LEU A 120 -22.31 -6.23 -5.33
N ASP A 121 -22.80 -7.38 -5.80
CA ASP A 121 -22.90 -7.71 -7.22
C ASP A 121 -23.91 -6.78 -7.94
N ASN A 122 -24.98 -6.38 -7.24
CA ASN A 122 -26.03 -5.49 -7.75
C ASN A 122 -25.83 -4.01 -7.34
N SER A 123 -24.67 -3.67 -6.79
CA SER A 123 -24.42 -2.33 -6.24
C SER A 123 -24.65 -1.23 -7.27
N THR A 124 -25.49 -0.26 -6.91
CA THR A 124 -25.84 0.92 -7.72
C THR A 124 -24.73 1.98 -7.76
N LEU A 125 -23.65 1.78 -7.00
CA LEU A 125 -22.50 2.67 -6.96
C LEU A 125 -21.60 2.38 -8.17
N LEU A 126 -21.86 3.14 -9.24
CA LEU A 126 -21.18 3.01 -10.52
C LEU A 126 -19.98 3.96 -10.60
N VAL A 127 -18.84 3.40 -10.99
CA VAL A 127 -17.65 4.18 -11.34
C VAL A 127 -17.61 4.35 -12.85
N ALA A 128 -17.63 5.57 -13.35
CA ALA A 128 -17.43 5.82 -14.78
C ALA A 128 -16.01 5.42 -15.22
N SER A 129 -15.87 4.90 -16.43
CA SER A 129 -14.53 4.76 -17.02
C SER A 129 -13.98 6.16 -17.29
N PRO A 130 -12.77 6.50 -16.81
CA PRO A 130 -12.21 7.83 -17.02
C PRO A 130 -12.03 8.09 -18.52
N ARG A 131 -12.53 9.22 -19.01
CA ARG A 131 -12.23 9.74 -20.35
C ARG A 131 -10.82 10.37 -20.29
N ARG A 132 -9.80 9.56 -20.51
CA ARG A 132 -8.39 9.97 -20.40
C ARG A 132 -7.59 9.55 -21.63
N GLY A 133 -6.52 10.28 -21.92
CA GLY A 133 -5.51 9.81 -22.85
C GLY A 133 -4.83 8.55 -22.31
N GLU A 134 -4.42 7.65 -23.19
CA GLU A 134 -3.58 6.51 -22.80
C GLU A 134 -2.23 7.04 -22.31
N ASP A 135 -1.79 6.60 -21.13
CA ASP A 135 -0.43 6.90 -20.69
C ASP A 135 0.53 6.20 -21.66
N ARG A 136 1.45 6.95 -22.25
CA ARG A 136 2.53 6.38 -23.08
C ARG A 136 3.59 5.64 -22.24
N THR A 137 3.58 5.85 -20.94
CA THR A 137 4.56 5.32 -19.98
C THR A 137 3.90 4.39 -18.97
N ASP A 138 4.58 3.31 -18.57
CA ASP A 138 4.15 2.41 -17.50
C ASP A 138 4.06 3.16 -16.15
N LEU A 139 2.85 3.53 -15.74
CA LEU A 139 2.61 4.15 -14.44
C LEU A 139 3.05 3.26 -13.27
N GLY A 140 3.07 1.94 -13.46
CA GLY A 140 3.64 0.98 -12.52
C GLY A 140 5.14 1.20 -12.29
N LEU A 141 5.90 1.61 -13.31
CA LEU A 141 7.32 1.97 -13.20
C LEU A 141 7.49 3.18 -12.29
N ILE A 142 6.73 4.24 -12.53
CA ILE A 142 6.75 5.46 -11.71
C ILE A 142 6.47 5.14 -10.24
N ARG A 143 5.45 4.33 -9.97
CA ARG A 143 5.11 3.93 -8.60
C ARG A 143 6.19 3.09 -7.92
N ARG A 144 6.85 2.20 -8.67
CA ARG A 144 7.99 1.45 -8.13
C ARG A 144 9.13 2.41 -7.79
N ALA A 145 9.38 3.44 -8.61
CA ALA A 145 10.47 4.38 -8.40
C ALA A 145 10.22 5.25 -7.17
N ILE A 146 8.98 5.72 -6.99
CA ILE A 146 8.54 6.41 -5.76
C ILE A 146 8.75 5.53 -4.52
N ARG A 147 8.36 4.25 -4.58
CA ARG A 147 8.52 3.32 -3.44
C ARG A 147 9.98 3.05 -3.11
N ALA A 148 10.83 2.94 -4.12
CA ALA A 148 12.26 2.70 -3.95
C ALA A 148 13.06 3.98 -3.68
N GLU A 149 12.45 5.17 -3.79
CA GLU A 149 13.12 6.47 -3.72
C GLU A 149 14.21 6.65 -4.78
N HIS A 150 13.99 6.11 -5.99
CA HIS A 150 14.96 6.16 -7.10
C HIS A 150 14.71 7.32 -8.06
N ILE A 151 15.78 7.84 -8.63
CA ILE A 151 15.75 8.89 -9.65
C ILE A 151 15.17 8.31 -10.95
N LEU A 152 14.35 9.10 -11.63
CA LEU A 152 13.89 8.81 -12.99
C LEU A 152 14.52 9.78 -13.99
N GLU A 153 14.91 9.24 -15.14
CA GLU A 153 15.21 10.03 -16.34
C GLU A 153 13.98 10.09 -17.22
N LEU A 154 13.46 11.28 -17.47
CA LEU A 154 12.23 11.52 -18.22
C LEU A 154 12.51 12.24 -19.53
N ALA A 155 11.85 11.81 -20.60
CA ALA A 155 11.60 12.65 -21.76
C ALA A 155 10.17 13.19 -21.64
N TYR A 156 10.04 14.48 -21.33
CA TYR A 156 8.76 15.13 -21.02
C TYR A 156 8.43 16.19 -22.05
N GLU A 157 7.22 16.12 -22.61
CA GLU A 157 6.66 17.10 -23.53
C GLU A 157 5.81 18.11 -22.73
N ASP A 158 6.16 19.39 -22.81
CA ASP A 158 5.36 20.42 -22.15
C ASP A 158 4.06 20.74 -22.91
N GLU A 159 3.28 21.69 -22.41
CA GLU A 159 2.02 22.10 -23.05
C GLU A 159 2.20 22.68 -24.46
N LYS A 160 3.38 23.22 -24.76
CA LYS A 160 3.71 23.82 -26.05
C LYS A 160 4.33 22.79 -27.01
N GLY A 161 4.41 21.52 -26.62
CA GLY A 161 5.02 20.46 -27.41
C GLY A 161 6.55 20.41 -27.29
N ALA A 162 7.16 21.18 -26.38
CA ALA A 162 8.61 21.21 -26.26
C ALA A 162 9.10 19.98 -25.47
N LEU A 163 9.91 19.14 -26.13
CA LEU A 163 10.50 17.96 -25.50
C LEU A 163 11.70 18.36 -24.64
N THR A 164 11.74 17.85 -23.41
CA THR A 164 12.85 18.08 -22.47
C THR A 164 13.28 16.79 -21.79
N HIS A 165 14.59 16.62 -21.60
CA HIS A 165 15.15 15.52 -20.81
C HIS A 165 15.43 15.98 -19.38
N ARG A 166 14.98 15.21 -18.38
CA ARG A 166 15.03 15.62 -16.97
C ARG A 166 15.37 14.45 -16.06
N LYS A 167 16.29 14.68 -15.13
CA LYS A 167 16.44 13.87 -13.92
C LYS A 167 15.51 14.40 -12.85
N VAL A 168 14.67 13.52 -12.31
CA VAL A 168 13.66 13.90 -11.31
C VAL A 168 13.60 12.89 -10.18
N TRP A 169 13.25 13.37 -8.99
CA TRP A 169 13.09 12.57 -7.78
C TRP A 169 11.59 12.41 -7.51
N PRO A 170 10.93 11.37 -8.05
CA PRO A 170 9.51 11.20 -7.89
C PRO A 170 9.18 10.78 -6.45
N PHE A 171 8.25 11.48 -5.80
CA PHE A 171 7.90 11.19 -4.41
C PHE A 171 6.40 11.04 -4.16
N ALA A 172 5.54 11.48 -5.08
CA ALA A 172 4.10 11.29 -4.99
C ALA A 172 3.44 11.14 -6.38
N LEU A 173 2.24 10.55 -6.37
CA LEU A 173 1.40 10.42 -7.55
C LEU A 173 -0.02 10.83 -7.18
N GLY A 174 -0.52 11.88 -7.82
CA GLY A 174 -1.90 12.35 -7.72
C GLY A 174 -2.78 11.75 -8.80
N PHE A 175 -4.00 11.39 -8.42
CA PHE A 175 -5.03 10.91 -9.33
C PHE A 175 -6.17 11.93 -9.33
N PHE A 176 -6.39 12.58 -10.47
CA PHE A 176 -7.49 13.48 -10.72
C PHE A 176 -8.48 12.80 -11.68
N ASP A 177 -9.68 13.35 -11.83
CA ASP A 177 -10.75 12.75 -12.62
C ASP A 177 -10.33 12.42 -14.07
N SER A 178 -9.53 13.28 -14.69
CA SER A 178 -9.14 13.18 -16.09
C SER A 178 -7.63 12.97 -16.31
N VAL A 179 -6.79 13.22 -15.31
CA VAL A 179 -5.33 13.19 -15.43
C VAL A 179 -4.67 12.58 -14.20
N ARG A 180 -3.48 12.03 -14.41
CA ARG A 180 -2.60 11.61 -13.33
C ARG A 180 -1.36 12.49 -13.35
N VAL A 181 -0.90 12.86 -12.16
CA VAL A 181 0.18 13.82 -12.00
C VAL A 181 1.21 13.25 -11.07
N MET A 182 2.42 13.04 -11.58
CA MET A 182 3.57 12.70 -10.77
C MET A 182 4.17 13.98 -10.18
N VAL A 183 4.36 14.01 -8.87
CA VAL A 183 5.06 15.09 -8.19
C VAL A 183 6.51 14.67 -7.95
N ALA A 184 7.44 15.53 -8.34
CA ALA A 184 8.87 15.25 -8.22
C ALA A 184 9.68 16.52 -7.97
N TRP A 185 10.86 16.35 -7.35
CA TRP A 185 11.90 17.39 -7.39
C TRP A 185 12.64 17.28 -8.72
N CYS A 186 12.77 18.38 -9.46
CA CYS A 186 13.41 18.40 -10.77
C CYS A 186 14.83 18.95 -10.68
N GLU A 187 15.85 18.15 -10.99
CA GLU A 187 17.25 18.60 -10.91
C GLU A 187 17.56 19.72 -11.91
N LEU A 188 16.89 19.74 -13.06
CA LEU A 188 17.08 20.82 -14.03
C LEU A 188 16.53 22.17 -13.53
N ARG A 189 15.48 22.16 -12.72
CA ARG A 189 14.83 23.37 -12.21
C ARG A 189 15.17 23.69 -10.76
N GLN A 190 15.80 22.75 -10.05
CA GLN A 190 16.11 22.84 -8.63
C GLN A 190 14.88 23.19 -7.78
N ASP A 191 13.76 22.55 -8.10
CA ASP A 191 12.45 22.90 -7.54
C ASP A 191 11.42 21.76 -7.70
N PHE A 192 10.33 21.82 -6.95
CA PHE A 192 9.18 20.94 -7.10
C PHE A 192 8.47 21.18 -8.43
N ARG A 193 8.11 20.09 -9.11
CA ARG A 193 7.37 20.13 -10.37
C ARG A 193 6.35 18.99 -10.46
N HIS A 194 5.29 19.29 -11.18
CA HIS A 194 4.18 18.38 -11.46
C HIS A 194 4.25 17.95 -12.92
N PHE A 195 4.30 16.64 -13.13
CA PHE A 195 4.42 16.03 -14.46
C PHE A 195 3.16 15.25 -14.75
N ARG A 196 2.41 15.68 -15.76
CA ARG A 196 1.26 14.97 -16.30
C ARG A 196 1.74 13.66 -16.93
N THR A 197 1.24 12.52 -16.47
CA THR A 197 1.78 11.20 -16.89
C THR A 197 1.51 10.89 -18.35
N ASP A 198 0.42 11.43 -18.90
CA ASP A 198 0.06 11.35 -20.32
C ASP A 198 1.00 12.17 -21.22
N ARG A 199 1.76 13.12 -20.66
CA ARG A 199 2.78 13.92 -21.36
C ARG A 199 4.21 13.39 -21.18
N ILE A 200 4.39 12.27 -20.46
CA ILE A 200 5.68 11.59 -20.35
C ILE A 200 5.85 10.66 -21.55
N SER A 201 6.70 11.07 -22.49
CA SER A 201 7.00 10.29 -23.70
C SER A 201 7.82 9.04 -23.40
N SER A 202 8.75 9.11 -22.43
CA SER A 202 9.45 7.95 -21.88
C SER A 202 9.95 8.24 -20.46
N ALA A 203 10.07 7.17 -19.67
CA ALA A 203 10.67 7.20 -18.34
C ALA A 203 11.61 6.01 -18.17
N ALA A 204 12.85 6.29 -17.80
CA ALA A 204 13.87 5.29 -17.52
C ALA A 204 14.16 5.25 -16.01
N TRP A 205 14.18 4.02 -15.48
CA TRP A 205 14.62 3.76 -14.12
C TRP A 205 16.12 3.92 -14.01
N THR A 206 16.59 4.67 -13.02
CA THR A 206 18.01 4.68 -12.64
C THR A 206 18.18 3.85 -11.37
N GLU A 207 19.29 3.15 -11.21
CA GLU A 207 19.61 2.43 -9.96
C GLU A 207 20.09 3.36 -8.84
N THR A 208 19.99 4.68 -9.05
CA THR A 208 20.42 5.69 -8.10
C THR A 208 19.24 6.15 -7.24
N ARG A 209 19.37 5.98 -5.93
CA ARG A 209 18.46 6.58 -4.96
C ARG A 209 18.72 8.08 -4.85
N TYR A 210 17.67 8.90 -4.80
CA TYR A 210 17.85 10.33 -4.55
C TYR A 210 18.25 10.60 -3.08
N PRO A 211 18.98 11.70 -2.79
CA PRO A 211 19.64 11.89 -1.49
C PRO A 211 18.69 12.23 -0.33
N ARG A 212 17.45 12.61 -0.62
CA ARG A 212 16.48 13.11 0.37
C ARG A 212 15.36 12.11 0.60
N ARG A 213 14.94 11.82 1.82
CA ARG A 213 13.87 10.83 2.06
C ARG A 213 12.51 11.31 1.54
N ARG A 214 11.69 10.38 1.01
CA ARG A 214 10.34 10.67 0.48
C ARG A 214 9.43 11.45 1.45
N PRO A 215 9.35 11.12 2.76
CA PRO A 215 8.50 11.87 3.68
C PRO A 215 8.93 13.34 3.87
N VAL A 216 10.23 13.63 3.74
CA VAL A 216 10.75 15.00 3.83
C VAL A 216 10.32 15.80 2.60
N LEU A 217 10.52 15.24 1.40
CA LEU A 217 10.08 15.85 0.15
C LEU A 217 8.56 16.10 0.15
N LEU A 218 7.76 15.13 0.62
CA LEU A 218 6.31 15.27 0.69
C LEU A 218 5.87 16.38 1.64
N LYS A 219 6.54 16.53 2.79
CA LYS A 219 6.26 17.59 3.76
C LYS A 219 6.55 18.97 3.18
N GLU A 220 7.74 19.17 2.63
CA GLU A 220 8.14 20.46 2.06
C GLU A 220 7.30 20.84 0.84
N TRP A 221 6.96 19.88 0.00
CA TRP A 221 6.06 20.12 -1.12
C TRP A 221 4.67 20.57 -0.64
N ARG A 222 4.12 19.95 0.40
CA ARG A 222 2.84 20.38 0.98
C ARG A 222 2.91 21.80 1.55
N GLU A 223 4.00 22.13 2.25
CA GLU A 223 4.24 23.48 2.79
C GLU A 223 4.36 24.52 1.67
N ALA A 224 5.11 24.20 0.60
CA ALA A 224 5.28 25.09 -0.55
C ALA A 224 3.99 25.34 -1.33
N GLU A 225 3.12 24.32 -1.46
CA GLU A 225 1.86 24.40 -2.21
C GLU A 225 0.64 24.77 -1.34
N GLY A 226 0.82 24.96 -0.02
CA GLY A 226 -0.28 25.23 0.91
C GLY A 226 -1.29 24.08 1.04
N ILE A 227 -0.86 22.82 0.82
CA ILE A 227 -1.74 21.65 0.83
C ILE A 227 -1.85 21.10 2.27
N PRO A 228 -3.05 21.02 2.86
CA PRO A 228 -3.22 20.47 4.21
C PRO A 228 -2.91 18.97 4.25
N PRO A 229 -2.60 18.41 5.43
CA PRO A 229 -2.51 16.97 5.61
C PRO A 229 -3.85 16.32 5.20
N GLN A 230 -3.79 15.25 4.39
CA GLN A 230 -4.99 14.46 4.12
C GLN A 230 -5.44 13.73 5.40
N PRO A 231 -6.77 13.62 5.64
CA PRO A 231 -7.33 12.91 6.77
C PRO A 231 -7.02 11.40 6.75
#